data_AF-V5HB15-F1
#
_entry.id   AF-V5HB15-F1
#
_cell.length_a   1.000
_cell.length_b   1.000
_cell.length_c   1.000
_cell.angle_alpha   90.00
_cell.angle_beta   90.00
_cell.angle_gamma   90.00
#
_symmetry.space_group_name_H-M   'P 1'
#
loop_
_entity.id
_entity.type
_entity.pdbx_description
1 polymer ?
#
loop_
_entity_poly.entity_id
_entity_poly.type
_entity_poly.pdbx_seq_one_letter_code
_entity_poly.pdbx_strand_id
1 'polypeptide(L)' 'CFLVALSSVIAELTENECRFPVAIPSCEPGSVKNVYSFFDSVNKCVGYPGCGEGKNLFDSLEACTDGCPYGEHSQSGRK' A
#
# COMPACT_ATOMS: atom_id res chain seq x y z
N CYS A 1 12.75 -32.72 7.99
CA CYS A 1 11.84 -31.80 7.28
C CYS A 1 12.17 -30.37 7.69
N PHE A 2 12.88 -29.61 6.86
CA PHE A 2 13.03 -28.18 7.07
C PHE A 2 11.75 -27.52 6.56
N LEU A 3 10.94 -27.00 7.48
CA LEU A 3 9.84 -26.12 7.12
C LEU A 3 10.49 -24.82 6.62
N VAL A 4 10.57 -24.67 5.29
CA VAL A 4 10.97 -23.40 4.69
C VAL A 4 9.81 -22.44 4.95
N ALA A 5 9.95 -21.63 6.00
CA ALA A 5 9.08 -20.49 6.20
C ALA A 5 9.34 -19.53 5.04
N LEU A 6 8.39 -19.43 4.10
CA LEU A 6 8.34 -18.27 3.21
C LEU A 6 7.98 -17.07 4.07
N SER A 7 8.99 -16.45 4.67
CA SER A 7 8.88 -15.08 5.14
C SER A 7 8.79 -14.21 3.91
N SER A 8 7.57 -13.96 3.43
CA SER A 8 7.30 -12.89 2.47
C SER A 8 7.75 -11.60 3.15
N VAL A 9 8.94 -11.12 2.81
CA VAL A 9 9.38 -9.79 3.22
C VAL A 9 8.41 -8.84 2.53
N ILE A 10 7.43 -8.32 3.27
CA ILE A 10 6.69 -7.15 2.81
C ILE A 10 7.76 -6.06 2.77
N ALA A 11 8.24 -5.76 1.57
CA ALA A 11 9.29 -4.77 1.40
C ALA A 11 8.71 -3.42 1.81
N GLU A 12 9.08 -2.95 3.00
CA GLU A 12 8.79 -1.58 3.44
C GLU A 12 9.34 -0.62 2.39
N LEU A 13 8.46 0.21 1.84
CA LEU A 13 8.83 1.28 0.93
C LEU A 13 9.44 2.43 1.73
N THR A 14 10.29 3.22 1.08
CA THR A 14 10.73 4.49 1.67
C THR A 14 9.57 5.49 1.76
N GLU A 15 9.65 6.46 2.68
CA GLU A 15 8.60 7.49 2.81
C GLU A 15 8.37 8.25 1.50
N ASN A 16 9.43 8.51 0.75
CA ASN A 16 9.33 9.15 -0.55
C ASN A 16 8.61 8.27 -1.59
N GLU A 17 8.79 6.95 -1.56
CA GLU A 17 8.05 6.02 -2.44
C GLU A 17 6.57 5.94 -2.04
N CYS A 18 6.25 5.98 -0.75
CA CYS A 18 4.87 6.02 -0.25
C CYS A 18 4.15 7.33 -0.60
N ARG A 19 4.87 8.46 -0.61
CA ARG A 19 4.31 9.77 -0.95
C ARG A 19 4.34 10.06 -2.45
N PHE A 20 4.87 9.15 -3.27
CA PHE A 20 4.90 9.34 -4.71
C PHE A 20 3.47 9.33 -5.29
N PRO A 21 3.14 10.23 -6.25
CA PRO A 21 1.82 10.28 -6.84
C PRO A 21 1.37 8.93 -7.40
N VAL A 22 0.20 8.49 -6.97
CA VAL A 22 -0.42 7.26 -7.44
C VAL A 22 -1.13 7.55 -8.76
N ALA A 23 -0.73 6.86 -9.84
CA ALA A 23 -1.47 6.90 -11.09
C ALA A 23 -2.78 6.12 -10.90
N ILE A 24 -3.92 6.77 -11.10
CA ILE A 24 -5.22 6.08 -11.10
C ILE A 24 -5.45 5.49 -12.49
N PRO A 25 -5.43 4.15 -12.65
CA PRO A 25 -5.50 3.53 -13.96
C PRO A 25 -6.93 3.48 -14.49
N SER A 26 -7.06 3.54 -15.82
CA SER A 26 -8.29 3.17 -16.51
C SER A 26 -8.41 1.64 -16.56
N CYS A 27 -9.42 1.09 -15.90
CA CYS A 27 -9.59 -0.36 -15.78
C CYS A 27 -10.40 -0.96 -16.93
N GLU A 28 -10.02 -2.16 -17.36
CA GLU A 28 -10.81 -2.97 -18.30
C GLU A 28 -12.15 -3.37 -17.65
N PRO A 29 -13.26 -3.48 -18.42
CA PRO A 29 -14.52 -3.97 -17.88
C PRO A 29 -14.37 -5.28 -17.08
N GLY A 30 -14.84 -5.28 -15.83
CA GLY A 30 -14.77 -6.44 -14.94
C GLY A 30 -13.43 -6.64 -14.20
N SER A 31 -12.42 -5.80 -14.45
CA SER A 31 -11.11 -5.88 -13.78
C SER A 31 -10.97 -5.00 -12.53
N VAL A 32 -11.99 -4.21 -12.20
CA VAL A 32 -11.98 -3.32 -11.04
C VAL A 32 -12.02 -4.15 -9.75
N LYS A 33 -11.07 -3.89 -8.86
CA LYS A 33 -10.99 -4.44 -7.51
C LYS A 33 -10.79 -3.31 -6.50
N ASN A 34 -10.98 -3.61 -5.22
CA ASN A 34 -10.57 -2.68 -4.16
C ASN A 34 -9.05 -2.78 -3.98
N VAL A 35 -8.36 -1.66 -4.14
CA VAL A 35 -6.92 -1.52 -3.95
C VAL A 35 -6.65 -0.46 -2.90
N TYR A 36 -5.45 -0.46 -2.33
CA TYR A 36 -5.04 0.45 -1.27
C TYR A 36 -3.71 1.12 -1.65
N SER A 37 -3.59 2.42 -1.40
CA SER A 37 -2.35 3.17 -1.60
C SER A 37 -2.18 4.21 -0.50
N PHE A 38 -0.93 4.55 -0.16
CA PHE A 38 -0.65 5.70 0.67
C PHE A 38 -0.84 6.98 -0.15
N PHE A 39 -1.73 7.86 0.31
CA PHE A 39 -1.94 9.16 -0.31
C PHE A 39 -1.34 10.25 0.57
N ASP A 40 -0.38 10.98 0.01
CA ASP A 40 0.27 12.11 0.68
C ASP A 40 -0.74 13.20 1.13
N SER A 41 -1.74 13.47 0.28
CA SER A 41 -2.75 14.51 0.53
C SER A 41 -3.63 14.29 1.77
N VAL A 42 -3.83 13.03 2.17
CA VAL A 42 -4.55 12.66 3.40
C VAL A 42 -3.65 11.99 4.43
N ASN A 43 -2.34 11.89 4.13
CA ASN A 43 -1.30 11.36 4.98
C ASN A 43 -1.60 9.97 5.57
N LYS A 44 -2.21 9.07 4.77
CA LYS A 44 -2.53 7.69 5.17
C LYS A 44 -2.83 6.78 3.98
N CYS A 45 -2.90 5.48 4.25
CA CYS A 45 -3.47 4.49 3.33
C CYS A 45 -4.97 4.68 3.12
N VAL A 46 -5.40 4.68 1.86
CA VAL A 46 -6.82 4.79 1.45
C VAL A 46 -7.15 3.68 0.48
N GLY A 47 -8.33 3.07 0.68
CA GLY A 47 -8.90 2.10 -0.25
C GLY A 47 -9.75 2.80 -1.33
N TYR A 48 -9.61 2.36 -2.58
CA TYR A 48 -10.39 2.87 -3.72
C TYR A 48 -10.60 1.78 -4.79
N PRO A 49 -11.65 1.91 -5.63
CA PRO A 49 -11.81 1.03 -6.78
C PRO A 49 -10.73 1.31 -7.82
N GLY A 50 -9.96 0.30 -8.19
CA GLY A 50 -8.86 0.40 -9.14
C GLY A 50 -8.45 -0.96 -9.70
N CYS A 51 -7.32 -1.00 -10.38
CA CYS A 51 -6.76 -2.20 -11.01
C CYS A 51 -5.25 -2.02 -11.20
N GLY A 52 -4.57 -3.05 -11.70
CA GLY A 52 -3.14 -3.00 -11.99
C GLY A 52 -2.26 -3.30 -10.79
N GLU A 53 -0.98 -2.96 -10.95
CA GLU A 53 0.10 -3.23 -10.02
C GLU A 53 1.01 -1.99 -9.92
N GLY A 54 1.63 -1.81 -8.77
CA GLY A 54 2.56 -0.71 -8.52
C GLY A 54 3.18 -0.85 -7.14
N LYS A 55 4.31 -0.17 -6.90
CA LYS A 55 4.96 -0.21 -5.59
C LYS A 55 4.00 0.27 -4.49
N ASN A 56 3.42 1.45 -4.67
CA ASN A 56 2.43 2.03 -3.77
C ASN A 56 1.00 1.61 -4.16
N LEU A 57 0.79 0.32 -4.46
CA LEU A 57 -0.53 -0.25 -4.75
C LEU A 57 -0.62 -1.64 -4.13
N PHE A 58 -1.50 -1.78 -3.14
CA PHE A 58 -1.60 -2.94 -2.28
C PHE A 58 -3.00 -3.56 -2.37
N ASP A 59 -3.09 -4.87 -2.11
CA ASP A 59 -4.36 -5.62 -2.15
C ASP A 59 -5.15 -5.54 -0.83
N SER A 60 -4.54 -5.03 0.26
CA SER A 60 -5.20 -4.85 1.55
C SER A 60 -4.72 -3.59 2.26
N LEU A 61 -5.55 -3.07 3.18
CA LEU A 61 -5.18 -1.95 4.04
C LEU A 61 -3.96 -2.30 4.91
N GLU A 62 -3.94 -3.51 5.48
CA GLU A 62 -2.84 -4.02 6.30
C GLU A 62 -1.52 -4.03 5.52
N ALA A 63 -1.53 -4.57 4.30
CA ALA A 63 -0.34 -4.59 3.45
C ALA A 63 0.13 -3.17 3.10
N CYS A 64 -0.79 -2.22 2.90
CA CYS A 64 -0.44 -0.82 2.71
C CYS A 64 0.18 -0.21 3.97
N THR A 65 -0.41 -0.45 5.15
CA THR A 65 0.09 0.13 6.40
C THR A 65 1.44 -0.45 6.82
N ASP A 66 1.66 -1.73 6.53
CA ASP A 66 2.93 -2.42 6.78
C ASP A 66 3.98 -1.98 5.76
N GLY A 67 3.61 -1.87 4.48
CA GLY A 67 4.51 -1.42 3.42
C GLY A 67 4.84 0.07 3.48
N CYS A 68 3.98 0.90 4.07
CA CYS A 68 4.15 2.34 4.20
C CYS A 68 3.88 2.82 5.64
N PRO A 69 4.74 2.50 6.64
CA PRO A 69 4.50 2.75 8.06
C PRO A 69 4.65 4.24 8.48
N TYR A 70 4.17 5.15 7.64
CA TYR A 70 4.26 6.60 7.77
C TYR A 70 2.87 7.22 8.03
N GLY A 71 2.80 8.54 8.21
CA GLY A 71 1.54 9.26 8.31
C GLY A 71 0.72 8.95 9.58
N GLU A 72 -0.61 9.07 9.50
CA GLU A 72 -1.52 9.03 10.64
C GLU A 72 -1.54 7.69 11.40
N HIS A 73 -1.13 6.60 10.75
CA HIS A 73 -1.07 5.27 11.37
C HIS A 73 0.34 4.92 11.90
N SER A 74 1.34 5.77 11.67
CA SER A 74 2.67 5.59 12.23
C SER A 74 2.63 5.74 13.76
N GLN A 75 3.22 4.79 14.49
CA GLN A 75 3.30 4.86 15.96
C GLN A 75 4.13 6.07 16.44
N SER A 76 4.88 6.73 15.55
CA SER A 76 5.61 7.98 15.81
C SER A 76 4.69 9.18 16.10
N GLY A 77 3.38 9.08 15.78
CA GLY A 77 2.36 10.06 16.16
C GLY A 77 1.82 9.92 17.59
N ARG A 78 2.13 8.84 18.32
CA ARG A 78 1.83 8.72 19.76
C ARG A 78 2.95 9.38 20.57
N LYS A 79 2.88 10.72 20.68
CA LYS A 79 3.59 11.46 21.72
C LYS A 79 2.69 11.64 22.94
#